data_AF-A0A2E5U8T7-F1
#
_entry.id   AF-A0A2E5U8T7-F1
#
_cell.length_a   1.000
_cell.length_b   1.000
_cell.length_c   1.000
_cell.angle_alpha   90.00
_cell.angle_beta   90.00
_cell.angle_gamma   90.00
#
_symmetry.space_group_name_H-M   'P 1'
#
loop_
_entity.id
_entity.type
_entity.pdbx_description
1 polymer ?
#
loop_
_entity_poly.entity_id
_entity_poly.type
_entity_poly.pdbx_seq_one_letter_code
_entity_poly.pdbx_strand_id
1 'polypeptide(L)' 'FSFGRDHGHYGSILNQTVVVEQTLNVKNGNEISGFCFTPQDGNSILSSLSASLWFLYPDSYKEKIKALSHLFFDNI' A
#
# COMPACT_ATOMS: atom_id res chain seq x y z
N PHE A 1 9.97 6.42 7.24
CA PHE A 1 9.30 6.75 8.52
C PHE A 1 8.85 8.21 8.60
N SER A 2 9.71 9.21 8.35
CA SER A 2 9.30 10.63 8.32
C SER A 2 8.16 10.91 7.33
N PHE A 3 8.26 10.41 6.09
CA PHE A 3 7.19 10.54 5.10
C PHE A 3 5.83 10.04 5.64
N GLY A 4 5.81 8.84 6.22
CA GLY A 4 4.61 8.27 6.83
C GLY A 4 4.07 9.15 7.97
N ARG A 5 4.93 9.68 8.83
CA ARG A 5 4.55 10.62 9.91
C ARG A 5 4.01 11.95 9.40
N ASP A 6 4.62 12.48 8.34
CA ASP A 6 4.33 13.83 7.86
C ASP A 6 3.13 13.84 6.89
N HIS A 7 2.82 12.71 6.24
CA HIS A 7 1.77 12.62 5.22
C HIS A 7 0.72 11.55 5.54
N GLY A 8 1.10 10.43 6.16
CA GLY A 8 0.25 9.26 6.44
C GLY A 8 -0.70 9.44 7.63
N HIS A 9 -1.85 8.76 7.56
CA HIS A 9 -2.83 8.77 8.65
C HIS A 9 -2.25 8.09 9.89
N TYR A 10 -2.15 8.83 11.01
CA TYR A 10 -1.45 8.41 12.24
C TYR A 10 -0.01 7.93 12.02
N GLY A 11 0.66 8.39 10.97
CA GLY A 11 2.02 7.95 10.65
C GLY A 11 2.10 6.72 9.74
N SER A 12 0.96 6.14 9.36
CA SER A 12 0.86 4.92 8.57
C SER A 12 0.57 5.20 7.11
N ILE A 13 1.28 4.52 6.22
CA ILE A 13 0.96 4.43 4.79
C ILE A 13 0.17 3.13 4.61
N LEU A 14 -1.05 3.22 4.07
CA LEU A 14 -2.04 2.15 4.18
C LEU A 14 -2.11 1.22 2.95
N ASN A 15 -1.48 1.63 1.84
CA ASN A 15 -1.62 0.93 0.56
C ASN A 15 -0.33 0.85 -0.27
N GLN A 16 0.84 1.20 0.29
CA GLN A 16 2.07 1.27 -0.50
C GLN A 16 3.26 0.55 0.16
N THR A 17 4.07 -0.04 -0.70
CA THR A 17 5.44 -0.48 -0.37
C THR A 17 6.40 0.59 -0.87
N VAL A 18 7.37 0.96 -0.04
CA VAL A 18 8.43 1.90 -0.42
C VAL A 18 9.60 1.11 -0.96
N VAL A 19 9.93 1.32 -2.23
CA VAL A 19 11.12 0.75 -2.87
C VAL A 19 12.25 1.77 -2.80
N VAL A 20 13.45 1.34 -2.41
CA VAL A 20 14.64 2.20 -2.44
C VAL A 20 15.29 2.08 -3.81
N GLU A 21 14.97 3.02 -4.69
CA GLU A 21 15.41 3.01 -6.10
C GLU A 21 16.93 2.81 -6.25
N GLN A 22 17.72 3.47 -5.41
CA GLN A 22 19.19 3.39 -5.43
C GLN A 22 19.75 2.00 -5.11
N THR A 23 18.91 1.09 -4.60
CA THR A 23 19.31 -0.29 -4.29
C THR A 23 18.92 -1.27 -5.40
N LEU A 24 18.19 -0.81 -6.41
CA LEU A 24 17.76 -1.65 -7.52
C LEU A 24 18.96 -2.06 -8.38
N ASN A 25 19.08 -3.35 -8.60
CA ASN A 25 20.12 -3.94 -9.43
C ASN A 25 19.52 -4.97 -10.39
N VAL A 26 19.96 -4.93 -11.65
CA VAL A 26 19.59 -5.91 -12.67
C VAL A 26 20.74 -6.89 -12.86
N LYS A 27 20.48 -8.18 -12.61
CA LYS A 27 21.44 -9.26 -12.80
C LYS A 27 20.99 -10.14 -13.97
N ASN A 28 21.94 -10.53 -14.82
CA ASN A 28 21.74 -11.44 -15.96
C ASN A 28 20.60 -11.04 -16.93
N GLY A 29 20.17 -9.77 -16.91
CA GLY A 29 19.08 -9.26 -17.74
C GLY A 29 17.68 -9.78 -17.38
N ASN A 30 17.53 -10.58 -16.32
CA ASN A 30 16.25 -11.21 -15.95
C ASN A 30 15.95 -11.26 -14.45
N GLU A 31 16.85 -10.78 -13.60
CA GLU A 31 16.68 -10.75 -12.15
C GLU A 31 16.82 -9.32 -11.65
N ILE A 32 15.83 -8.83 -10.89
CA ILE A 32 15.87 -7.53 -10.22
C ILE A 32 15.97 -7.78 -8.71
N SER A 33 16.97 -7.20 -8.07
CA SER A 33 17.14 -7.23 -6.62
C SER A 33 17.18 -5.82 -6.03
N GLY A 34 16.82 -5.67 -4.76
CA GLY A 34 16.83 -4.40 -4.04
C GLY A 34 16.18 -4.49 -2.68
N PHE A 35 16.10 -3.35 -1.98
CA PHE A 35 15.44 -3.23 -0.68
C PHE A 35 14.08 -2.53 -0.83
N CYS A 36 13.10 -3.02 -0.08
CA CYS A 36 11.84 -2.34 0.10
C CYS A 36 11.41 -2.40 1.57
N PHE A 37 10.60 -1.42 1.97
CA PHE A 37 10.01 -1.34 3.30
C PHE A 37 8.50 -1.30 3.15
N THR A 38 7.82 -2.12 3.93
CA THR A 38 6.36 -2.11 4.00
C THR A 38 5.94 -1.71 5.41
N PRO A 39 5.08 -0.70 5.58
CA PRO A 39 4.43 -0.44 6.87
C PRO A 39 3.56 -1.66 7.21
N GLN A 40 3.97 -2.44 8.21
CA GLN A 40 3.42 -3.77 8.52
C GLN A 40 1.91 -3.74 8.87
N ASP A 41 1.46 -2.67 9.52
CA ASP A 41 0.10 -2.59 10.06
C ASP A 41 -0.92 -2.04 9.06
N GLY A 42 -0.49 -1.20 8.11
CA GLY A 42 -1.40 -0.49 7.22
C GLY A 42 -2.00 -1.38 6.11
N ASN A 43 -1.15 -2.12 5.42
CA ASN A 43 -1.58 -2.94 4.28
C ASN A 43 -2.51 -4.09 4.69
N SER A 44 -2.31 -4.64 5.90
CA SER A 44 -3.11 -5.74 6.43
C SER A 44 -4.55 -5.31 6.70
N ILE A 45 -4.77 -4.08 7.18
CA ILE A 45 -6.10 -3.52 7.42
C ILE A 45 -6.85 -3.36 6.10
N LEU A 46 -6.21 -2.73 5.10
CA LEU A 46 -6.84 -2.52 3.79
C LEU A 46 -7.17 -3.84 3.10
N SER A 47 -6.27 -4.81 3.15
CA SER A 47 -6.48 -6.14 2.54
C SER A 47 -7.64 -6.89 3.21
N SER A 48 -7.69 -6.88 4.55
CA SER A 48 -8.74 -7.56 5.32
C SER A 48 -10.11 -6.93 5.10
N LEU A 49 -10.17 -5.59 5.05
CA LEU A 49 -11.40 -4.87 4.75
C LEU A 49 -11.85 -5.09 3.30
N SER A 50 -10.91 -5.07 2.35
CA SER A 50 -11.21 -5.34 0.93
C SER A 50 -11.84 -6.72 0.75
N ALA A 51 -11.26 -7.74 1.38
CA ALA A 51 -11.80 -9.10 1.38
C ALA A 51 -13.19 -9.17 2.03
N SER A 52 -13.37 -8.49 3.17
CA SER A 52 -14.66 -8.44 3.86
C SER A 52 -15.74 -7.75 3.03
N LEU A 53 -15.42 -6.62 2.38
CA LEU A 53 -16.34 -5.90 1.50
C LEU A 53 -16.69 -6.70 0.25
N TRP A 54 -15.71 -7.40 -0.34
CA TRP A 54 -15.94 -8.27 -1.49
C TRP A 54 -16.88 -9.43 -1.13
N PHE A 55 -16.68 -10.04 0.05
CA PHE A 55 -17.54 -11.12 0.53
C PHE A 55 -18.98 -10.66 0.83
N LEU A 56 -19.14 -9.52 1.51
CA LEU A 56 -20.45 -9.01 1.93
C LEU A 56 -21.21 -8.28 0.82
N TYR A 57 -20.50 -7.65 -0.11
CA TYR A 57 -21.05 -6.75 -1.12
C TYR A 57 -20.42 -6.97 -2.50
N PRO A 58 -20.55 -8.17 -3.10
CA PRO A 58 -19.83 -8.55 -4.32
C PRO A 58 -20.04 -7.57 -5.50
N ASP A 59 -21.24 -6.99 -5.61
CA ASP A 59 -21.57 -6.06 -6.71
C ASP A 59 -21.24 -4.60 -6.43
N SER A 60 -20.92 -4.23 -5.18
CA SER A 60 -20.71 -2.83 -4.78
C SER A 60 -19.46 -2.58 -3.92
N TYR A 61 -18.61 -3.58 -3.70
CA TYR A 61 -17.42 -3.46 -2.87
C TYR A 61 -16.47 -2.34 -3.35
N LYS A 62 -16.35 -2.13 -4.67
CA LYS A 62 -15.55 -1.05 -5.28
C LYS A 62 -16.05 0.34 -4.93
N GLU A 63 -17.36 0.54 -4.85
CA GLU A 63 -17.93 1.82 -4.44
C GLU A 63 -17.76 2.03 -2.94
N LYS A 64 -17.93 0.96 -2.15
CA LYS A 64 -17.80 1.04 -0.69
C LYS A 64 -16.37 1.31 -0.25
N ILE A 65 -15.36 0.75 -0.93
CA ILE A 65 -13.96 0.99 -0.58
C ILE A 65 -13.51 2.42 -0.88
N LYS A 66 -14.19 3.16 -1.78
CA LYS A 66 -13.93 4.58 -2.03
C LYS A 66 -14.12 5.45 -0.79
N ALA A 67 -14.87 5.01 0.22
CA ALA A 67 -14.94 5.73 1.49
C ALA A 67 -13.56 5.92 2.15
N LEU A 68 -12.59 5.05 1.82
CA LEU A 68 -11.21 5.13 2.29
C LEU A 68 -10.26 5.83 1.30
N SER A 69 -10.75 6.39 0.19
CA SER A 69 -9.89 7.02 -0.83
C SER A 69 -9.00 8.12 -0.25
N HIS A 70 -9.50 8.87 0.73
CA HIS A 70 -8.75 9.93 1.44
C HIS A 70 -7.55 9.40 2.24
N LEU A 71 -7.43 8.09 2.42
CA LEU A 71 -6.34 7.41 3.10
C LEU A 71 -5.32 6.80 2.12
N PHE A 72 -5.61 6.86 0.81
CA PHE A 72 -4.73 6.36 -0.23
C PHE A 72 -3.90 7.51 -0.79
N PHE A 73 -2.60 7.26 -0.98
CA PHE A 73 -1.75 8.17 -1.71
C PHE A 73 -1.80 7.81 -3.20
N ASP A 74 -2.16 8.79 -4.02
CA ASP A 74 -2.21 8.63 -5.49
C ASP A 74 -0.83 8.80 -6.14
N ASN A 75 0.07 9.59 -5.52
CA ASN A 75 1.45 9.80 -5.99
C ASN A 75 2.41 9.96 -4.79
N ILE A 76 3.60 9.35 -4.90
CA ILE A 76 4.81 9.66 -4.12
C ILE A 76 5.94 9.95 -5.11
#